data_AF-A0A0V0U3W7-F1
#
_entry.id   AF-A0A0V0U3W7-F1
#
_cell.length_a   1.000
_cell.length_b   1.000
_cell.length_c   1.000
_cell.angle_alpha   90.00
_cell.angle_beta   90.00
_cell.angle_gamma   90.00
#
_symmetry.space_group_name_H-M   'P 1'
#
loop_
_entity.id
_entity.type
_entity.pdbx_description
1 polymer ?
#
loop_
_entity_poly.entity_id
_entity_poly.type
_entity_poly.pdbx_seq_one_letter_code
_entity_poly.pdbx_strand_id
1 'polypeptide(L)'
;MGITPEDDVAPKDTRMMERFEKSLSFNGERYQVGLLWSEGKPDLPVNVKQAMRRLTTVERRLAQSDKDSCDYSSTMRRYLVNSWAEPATESGPPKRTWYLPHHAVYKGEGEERKCRVVFDGSARYGETSLNSQLEAGLLSRWTC
;
A
#
# COMPACT_ATOMS: atom_id res chain seq x y z
N MET A 1 25.05 15.38 -18.05
CA MET A 1 23.88 15.03 -18.87
C MET A 1 24.19 13.70 -19.53
N GLY A 2 23.40 12.67 -19.25
CA GLY A 2 23.47 11.40 -19.96
C GLY A 2 22.04 10.96 -20.24
N ILE A 3 21.54 11.28 -21.43
CA ILE A 3 20.32 10.67 -21.95
C ILE A 3 20.78 9.32 -22.47
N THR A 4 20.40 8.23 -21.78
CA THR A 4 20.55 6.88 -22.33
C THR A 4 19.57 6.73 -23.50
N PRO A 5 19.97 6.10 -24.61
CA PRO A 5 19.16 5.98 -25.81
C PRO A 5 17.86 5.22 -25.52
N GLU A 6 16.79 5.62 -26.20
CA GLU A 6 15.39 5.21 -25.98
C GLU A 6 15.07 3.76 -26.42
N ASP A 7 16.08 2.91 -26.70
CA ASP A 7 15.89 1.66 -27.46
C ASP A 7 16.14 0.34 -26.69
N ASP A 8 16.38 0.35 -25.38
CA ASP A 8 16.50 -0.87 -24.57
C ASP A 8 15.32 -1.04 -23.59
N VAL A 9 14.08 -0.92 -24.08
CA VAL A 9 12.91 -1.36 -23.30
C VAL A 9 12.85 -2.89 -23.40
N ALA A 10 13.17 -3.58 -22.31
CA ALA A 10 13.06 -5.03 -22.27
C ALA A 10 11.61 -5.45 -22.61
N PRO A 11 11.37 -6.57 -23.32
CA PRO A 11 10.01 -6.98 -23.71
C PRO A 11 9.02 -7.12 -22.53
N LYS A 12 9.55 -7.41 -21.34
CA LYS A 12 8.79 -7.45 -20.08
C LYS A 12 8.29 -6.04 -19.69
N ASP A 13 9.12 -5.02 -19.86
CA ASP A 13 8.78 -3.63 -19.57
C ASP A 13 7.73 -3.10 -20.56
N THR A 14 7.79 -3.50 -21.83
CA THR A 14 6.75 -3.19 -22.83
C THR A 14 5.39 -3.75 -22.42
N ARG A 15 5.34 -5.03 -22.02
CA ARG A 15 4.08 -5.67 -21.61
C ARG A 15 3.53 -5.10 -20.29
N MET A 16 4.40 -4.68 -19.38
CA MET A 16 4.00 -3.97 -18.16
C MET A 16 3.40 -2.60 -18.48
N MET A 17 4.03 -1.84 -19.38
CA MET A 17 3.53 -0.54 -19.83
C MET A 17 2.16 -0.66 -20.48
N GLU A 18 1.95 -1.64 -21.35
CA GLU A 18 0.62 -1.88 -21.94
C GLU A 18 -0.47 -2.14 -20.87
N ARG A 19 -0.14 -2.91 -19.82
CA ARG A 19 -1.10 -3.19 -18.72
C ARG A 19 -1.34 -1.95 -17.87
N PHE A 20 -0.31 -1.14 -17.64
CA PHE A 20 -0.42 0.15 -16.96
C PHE A 20 -1.37 1.07 -17.73
N GLU A 21 -1.10 1.32 -19.02
CA GLU A 21 -1.92 2.17 -19.88
C GLU A 21 -3.36 1.68 -20.00
N LYS A 22 -3.57 0.37 -20.18
CA LYS A 22 -4.93 -0.23 -20.23
C LYS A 22 -5.72 -0.05 -18.93
N SER A 23 -5.04 0.08 -17.79
CA SER A 23 -5.68 0.27 -16.49
C SER A 23 -5.70 1.72 -16.02
N LEU A 24 -5.02 2.62 -16.74
CA LEU A 24 -4.96 4.03 -16.43
C LEU A 24 -6.28 4.69 -16.87
N SER A 25 -6.96 5.31 -15.93
CA SER A 25 -8.19 6.05 -16.19
C SER A 25 -8.19 7.36 -15.41
N PHE A 26 -8.84 8.38 -15.96
CA PHE A 26 -9.05 9.65 -15.27
C PHE A 26 -10.53 9.77 -14.90
N ASN A 27 -10.81 9.91 -13.61
CA ASN A 27 -12.20 9.95 -13.12
C ASN A 27 -12.78 11.38 -13.04
N GLY A 28 -12.11 12.37 -13.65
CA GLY A 28 -12.47 13.79 -13.56
C GLY A 28 -11.74 14.56 -12.47
N GLU A 29 -11.21 13.88 -11.45
CA GLU A 29 -10.49 14.49 -10.33
C GLU A 29 -9.03 14.02 -10.27
N ARG A 30 -8.80 12.72 -10.48
CA ARG A 30 -7.49 12.08 -10.32
C ARG A 30 -7.30 10.95 -11.33
N TYR A 31 -6.03 10.61 -11.56
CA TYR A 31 -5.68 9.39 -12.26
C TYR A 31 -5.83 8.18 -11.32
N GLN A 32 -6.44 7.13 -11.84
CA GLN A 32 -6.60 5.83 -11.20
C GLN A 32 -5.85 4.80 -12.05
N VAL A 33 -5.10 3.93 -11.40
CA VAL A 33 -4.40 2.82 -12.03
C VAL A 33 -4.71 1.54 -11.26
N GLY A 34 -4.92 0.46 -11.99
CA GLY A 34 -5.10 -0.85 -11.38
C GLY A 34 -3.80 -1.35 -10.74
N LEU A 35 -3.91 -2.16 -9.68
CA LEU A 35 -2.76 -2.89 -9.17
C LEU A 35 -2.19 -3.80 -10.26
N LEU A 36 -0.90 -3.61 -10.58
CA LEU A 36 -0.19 -4.40 -11.57
C LEU A 36 0.25 -5.73 -10.94
N TRP A 37 -0.60 -6.75 -11.05
CA TRP A 37 -0.28 -8.11 -10.59
C TRP A 37 0.84 -8.74 -11.42
N SER A 38 1.73 -9.50 -10.79
CA SER A 38 2.73 -10.34 -11.48
C SER A 38 2.07 -11.34 -12.44
N GLU A 39 2.84 -11.87 -13.41
CA GLU A 39 2.37 -12.93 -14.30
C GLU A 39 1.65 -14.06 -13.54
N GLY A 40 0.37 -14.27 -13.87
CA GLY A 40 -0.53 -15.15 -13.12
C GLY A 40 -1.74 -14.39 -12.59
N LYS A 41 -2.71 -15.13 -12.03
CA LYS A 41 -3.76 -14.51 -11.21
C LYS A 41 -3.20 -14.35 -9.80
N PRO A 42 -3.53 -13.26 -9.08
CA PRO A 42 -3.19 -13.19 -7.67
C PRO A 42 -3.80 -14.40 -6.95
N ASP A 43 -2.97 -15.09 -6.17
CA ASP A 43 -3.40 -16.17 -5.29
C ASP A 43 -3.09 -15.78 -3.84
N LEU A 44 -3.84 -14.79 -3.35
CA LEU A 44 -3.66 -14.26 -2.01
C LEU A 44 -4.45 -15.12 -0.99
N PRO A 45 -3.79 -15.83 -0.06
CA PRO A 45 -4.48 -16.50 1.03
C PRO A 45 -5.15 -15.50 1.97
N VAL A 46 -6.21 -15.93 2.65
CA VAL A 46 -6.99 -15.07 3.57
C VAL A 46 -6.18 -14.78 4.85
N ASN A 47 -5.60 -13.59 4.94
CA ASN A 47 -4.69 -13.20 6.03
C ASN A 47 -5.36 -12.45 7.21
N VAL A 48 -6.70 -12.40 7.26
CA VAL A 48 -7.50 -11.65 8.26
C VAL A 48 -7.02 -11.88 9.69
N LYS A 49 -6.81 -13.14 10.09
CA LYS A 49 -6.41 -13.49 11.45
C LYS A 49 -5.07 -12.85 11.86
N GLN A 50 -4.11 -12.76 10.93
CA GLN A 50 -2.82 -12.12 11.19
C GLN A 50 -2.98 -10.60 11.26
N ALA A 51 -3.73 -10.01 10.33
CA ALA A 51 -3.98 -8.57 10.30
C ALA A 51 -4.66 -8.10 11.60
N MET A 52 -5.68 -8.83 12.05
CA MET A 52 -6.39 -8.55 13.31
C MET A 52 -5.47 -8.63 14.53
N ARG A 53 -4.61 -9.66 14.63
CA ARG A 53 -3.64 -9.76 15.75
C ARG A 53 -2.69 -8.56 15.79
N ARG A 54 -2.21 -8.12 14.63
CA ARG A 54 -1.34 -6.93 14.53
C ARG A 54 -2.11 -5.66 14.89
N LEU A 55 -3.36 -5.52 14.45
CA LEU A 55 -4.23 -4.40 14.83
C LEU A 55 -4.41 -4.32 16.34
N THR A 56 -4.76 -5.43 17.00
CA THR A 56 -4.89 -5.46 18.48
C THR A 56 -3.61 -5.02 19.19
N THR A 57 -2.44 -5.36 18.64
CA THR A 57 -1.16 -4.93 19.19
C THR A 57 -0.96 -3.42 19.07
N VAL A 58 -1.35 -2.84 17.93
CA VAL A 58 -1.35 -1.38 17.71
C VAL A 58 -2.31 -0.69 18.66
N GLU A 59 -3.54 -1.16 18.77
CA GLU A 59 -4.56 -0.61 19.69
C GLU A 59 -4.08 -0.61 21.13
N ARG A 60 -3.50 -1.73 21.60
CA ARG A 60 -2.95 -1.84 22.94
C ARG A 60 -1.82 -0.83 23.19
N ARG A 61 -0.97 -0.58 22.20
CA ARG A 61 0.10 0.43 22.30
C ARG A 61 -0.47 1.84 22.32
N LEU A 62 -1.44 2.14 21.47
CA LEU A 62 -2.09 3.45 21.41
C LEU A 62 -2.86 3.77 22.70
N ALA A 63 -3.46 2.76 23.34
CA ALA A 63 -4.15 2.91 24.62
C ALA A 63 -3.23 3.33 25.79
N GLN A 64 -1.91 3.24 25.63
CA GLN A 64 -0.95 3.66 26.66
C GLN A 64 -0.63 5.16 26.61
N SER A 65 -1.07 5.89 25.58
CA SER A 65 -0.78 7.31 25.39
C SER A 65 -1.91 8.00 24.64
N ASP A 66 -2.62 8.89 25.34
CA ASP A 66 -3.70 9.69 24.76
C ASP A 66 -3.22 10.52 23.57
N LYS A 67 -1.99 11.04 23.64
CA LYS A 67 -1.36 11.77 22.54
C LYS A 67 -1.20 10.87 21.31
N ASP A 68 -0.62 9.68 21.48
CA ASP A 68 -0.35 8.77 20.37
C ASP A 68 -1.67 8.28 19.73
N SER A 69 -2.68 8.01 20.55
CA SER A 69 -4.04 7.65 20.10
C SER A 69 -4.72 8.76 19.30
N CYS A 70 -4.63 10.01 19.78
CA CYS A 70 -5.18 11.18 19.09
C CYS A 70 -4.48 11.43 17.75
N ASP A 71 -3.15 11.38 17.73
CA ASP A 71 -2.34 11.59 16.52
C ASP A 71 -2.63 10.52 15.46
N TYR A 72 -2.72 9.25 15.88
CA TYR A 72 -3.06 8.14 15.01
C TYR A 72 -4.46 8.28 14.41
N SER A 73 -5.46 8.51 15.26
CA SER A 73 -6.87 8.65 14.86
C SER A 73 -7.06 9.83 13.91
N SER A 74 -6.39 10.95 14.20
CA SER A 74 -6.38 12.13 13.33
C SER A 74 -5.76 11.83 11.97
N THR A 75 -4.66 11.06 11.93
CA THR A 75 -4.02 10.65 10.68
C THR A 75 -4.94 9.74 9.85
N MET A 76 -5.54 8.72 10.47
CA MET A 76 -6.50 7.83 9.81
C MET A 76 -7.72 8.60 9.27
N ARG A 77 -8.25 9.55 10.04
CA ARG A 77 -9.37 10.40 9.61
C ARG A 77 -9.01 11.25 8.39
N ARG A 78 -7.79 11.79 8.32
CA ARG A 78 -7.33 12.56 7.16
C ARG A 78 -7.36 11.76 5.86
N TYR A 79 -7.08 10.45 5.91
CA TYR A 79 -7.18 9.60 4.71
C TYR A 79 -8.62 9.55 4.17
N LEU A 80 -9.61 9.51 5.06
CA LEU A 80 -11.02 9.50 4.67
C LEU A 80 -11.49 10.88 4.18
N VAL A 81 -11.15 11.95 4.91
CA VAL A 81 -11.57 13.32 4.57
C VAL A 81 -10.97 13.79 3.25
N ASN A 82 -9.71 13.40 2.96
CA ASN A 82 -9.06 13.73 1.69
C ASN A 82 -9.42 12.74 0.57
N SER A 83 -10.33 11.80 0.82
CA SER A 83 -10.71 10.74 -0.13
C SER A 83 -9.53 9.91 -0.62
N TRP A 84 -8.45 9.79 0.15
CA TRP A 84 -7.29 8.93 -0.15
C TRP A 84 -7.53 7.48 0.25
N ALA A 85 -8.48 7.25 1.16
CA ALA A 85 -9.00 5.95 1.51
C ALA A 85 -10.53 6.00 1.58
N GLU A 86 -11.16 4.86 1.37
CA GLU A 86 -12.61 4.65 1.51
C GLU A 86 -12.88 3.50 2.46
N PRO A 87 -14.07 3.43 3.08
CA PRO A 87 -14.49 2.26 3.83
C PRO A 87 -14.46 1.01 2.93
N ALA A 88 -13.77 -0.03 3.37
CA ALA A 88 -13.74 -1.30 2.66
C ALA A 88 -15.09 -2.02 2.76
N THR A 89 -15.47 -2.76 1.72
CA THR A 89 -16.60 -3.70 1.80
C THR A 89 -16.27 -4.83 2.79
N GLU A 90 -17.29 -5.44 3.40
CA GLU A 90 -17.09 -6.53 4.37
C GLU A 90 -16.28 -7.70 3.81
N SER A 91 -16.44 -7.97 2.51
CA SER A 91 -15.67 -8.95 1.76
C SER A 91 -15.28 -8.40 0.39
N GLY A 92 -14.07 -8.72 -0.03
CA GLY A 92 -13.63 -8.55 -1.40
C GLY A 92 -13.61 -9.88 -2.17
N PRO A 93 -13.27 -9.85 -3.47
CA PRO A 93 -13.16 -11.06 -4.28
C PRO A 93 -12.14 -12.04 -3.66
N PRO A 94 -12.46 -13.36 -3.65
CA PRO A 94 -11.55 -14.37 -3.12
C PRO A 94 -10.24 -14.36 -3.91
N LYS A 95 -9.13 -14.67 -3.22
CA LYS A 95 -7.76 -14.65 -3.78
C LYS A 95 -7.26 -13.28 -4.28
N ARG A 96 -8.08 -12.24 -4.18
CA ARG A 96 -7.81 -10.85 -4.57
C ARG A 96 -7.97 -9.86 -3.42
N THR A 97 -8.17 -10.36 -2.21
CA THR A 97 -8.34 -9.55 -1.00
C THR A 97 -7.15 -9.77 -0.08
N TRP A 98 -6.53 -8.68 0.38
CA TRP A 98 -5.42 -8.71 1.32
C TRP A 98 -5.58 -7.63 2.38
N TYR A 99 -5.47 -8.03 3.64
CA TYR A 99 -5.59 -7.10 4.76
C TYR A 99 -4.19 -6.62 5.13
N LEU A 100 -3.92 -5.32 4.93
CA LEU A 100 -2.62 -4.74 5.22
C LEU A 100 -2.47 -4.46 6.72
N PRO A 101 -1.54 -5.14 7.41
CA PRO A 101 -1.16 -4.69 8.74
C PRO A 101 -0.59 -3.29 8.64
N HIS A 102 -0.83 -2.47 9.65
CA HIS A 102 -0.34 -1.11 9.68
C HIS A 102 0.10 -0.73 11.08
N HIS A 103 0.92 0.31 11.20
CA HIS A 103 1.35 0.85 12.48
C HIS A 103 1.71 2.33 12.35
N ALA A 104 1.67 3.05 13.48
CA ALA A 104 2.13 4.43 13.56
C ALA A 104 3.65 4.49 13.69
N VAL A 105 4.28 5.33 12.87
CA VAL A 105 5.66 5.76 12.99
C VAL A 105 5.67 7.25 13.29
N TYR A 106 6.51 7.67 14.22
CA TYR A 106 6.63 9.06 14.63
C TYR A 106 8.00 9.58 14.25
N LYS A 107 8.05 10.75 13.61
CA LYS A 107 9.28 11.43 13.22
C LYS A 107 9.34 12.82 13.84
N GLY A 108 10.49 13.20 14.39
CA GLY A 108 10.69 14.46 15.10
C GLY A 108 10.46 14.31 16.61
N GLU A 109 10.72 15.40 17.34
CA GLU A 109 10.66 15.47 18.80
C GLU A 109 9.77 16.63 19.26
N GLY A 110 9.30 16.58 20.51
CA GLY A 110 8.49 17.63 21.11
C GLY A 110 7.19 17.91 20.35
N GLU A 111 6.98 19.19 20.02
CA GLU A 111 5.80 19.70 19.29
C GLU A 111 5.86 19.43 17.78
N GLU A 112 7.04 19.23 17.21
CA GLU A 112 7.22 18.92 15.78
C GLU A 112 7.04 17.44 15.43
N ARG A 113 6.77 16.59 16.43
CA ARG A 113 6.57 15.15 16.26
C ARG A 113 5.37 14.90 15.33
N LYS A 114 5.64 14.34 14.15
CA LYS A 114 4.62 13.99 13.15
C LYS A 114 4.35 12.49 13.14
N CYS A 115 3.08 12.11 13.25
CA CYS A 115 2.60 10.75 13.07
C CYS A 115 2.42 10.43 11.57
N ARG A 116 2.84 9.22 11.16
CA ARG A 116 2.60 8.63 9.84
C ARG A 116 2.14 7.19 10.02
N VAL A 117 1.06 6.81 9.36
CA VAL A 117 0.61 5.40 9.34
C VAL A 117 1.30 4.69 8.18
N VAL A 118 2.01 3.60 8.48
CA VAL A 118 2.68 2.77 7.48
C VAL A 118 1.86 1.50 7.28
N PHE A 119 1.47 1.23 6.04
CA PHE A 119 0.82 -0.01 5.63
C PHE A 119 1.87 -0.99 5.11
N ASP A 120 1.99 -2.14 5.76
CA ASP A 120 3.03 -3.13 5.54
C ASP A 120 2.61 -4.12 4.43
N GLY A 121 2.90 -3.77 3.17
CA GLY A 121 2.66 -4.62 2.00
C GLY A 121 3.64 -5.79 1.86
N SER A 122 4.76 -5.77 2.59
CA SER A 122 5.75 -6.86 2.58
C SER A 122 5.49 -7.91 3.65
N ALA A 123 4.58 -7.65 4.60
CA ALA A 123 4.10 -8.62 5.57
C ALA A 123 3.72 -9.94 4.90
N ARG A 124 4.47 -11.00 5.20
CA ARG A 124 4.20 -12.35 4.69
C ARG A 124 3.07 -13.02 5.46
N TYR A 125 2.25 -13.78 4.74
CA TYR A 125 1.32 -14.76 5.30
C TYR A 125 1.38 -16.02 4.44
N GLY A 126 1.71 -17.15 5.07
CA GLY A 126 2.15 -18.34 4.32
C GLY A 126 3.43 -18.03 3.55
N GLU A 127 3.44 -18.37 2.26
CA GLU A 127 4.63 -18.20 1.41
C GLU A 127 4.64 -16.88 0.61
N THR A 128 3.60 -16.05 0.71
CA THR A 128 3.44 -14.83 -0.11
C THR A 128 3.24 -13.55 0.72
N SER A 129 3.42 -12.39 0.08
CA SER A 129 2.97 -11.06 0.54
C SER A 129 2.24 -10.33 -0.59
N LEU A 130 1.67 -9.14 -0.31
CA LEU A 130 1.08 -8.32 -1.38
C LEU A 130 2.17 -7.88 -2.36
N ASN A 131 3.29 -7.37 -1.85
CA ASN A 131 4.38 -6.86 -2.69
C ASN A 131 5.00 -7.95 -3.58
N SER A 132 5.02 -9.23 -3.15
CA SER A 132 5.54 -10.32 -3.98
C SER A 132 4.58 -10.76 -5.10
N GLN A 133 3.30 -10.33 -5.04
CA GLN A 133 2.28 -10.62 -6.06
C GLN A 133 2.10 -9.45 -7.03
N LEU A 134 2.80 -8.33 -6.80
CA LEU A 134 2.79 -7.15 -7.67
C LEU A 134 4.05 -7.13 -8.52
N GLU A 135 3.93 -6.66 -9.76
CA GLU A 135 5.08 -6.36 -10.60
C GLU A 135 5.93 -5.28 -9.93
N ALA A 136 7.24 -5.51 -9.85
CA ALA A 136 8.19 -4.46 -9.53
C ALA A 136 8.11 -3.43 -10.68
N GLY A 137 7.63 -2.22 -10.37
CA GLY A 137 7.38 -1.22 -11.41
C GLY A 137 8.64 -0.77 -12.14
N LEU A 138 8.47 -0.25 -13.37
CA LEU A 138 9.53 0.40 -14.18
C LEU A 138 10.28 1.53 -13.44
N LEU A 139 9.68 2.09 -12.38
CA LEU A 139 10.24 3.17 -11.58
C LEU A 139 10.88 2.70 -10.27
N SER A 140 11.23 1.41 -10.13
CA SER A 140 11.88 0.89 -8.92
C SER A 140 13.33 1.38 -8.69
N ARG A 141 13.81 2.38 -9.43
CA ARG A 141 14.99 3.17 -9.05
C ARG A 141 14.58 4.51 -8.42
N TRP A 142 13.94 4.43 -7.26
CA TRP A 142 14.06 5.49 -6.27
C TRP A 142 15.17 5.06 -5.30
N THR A 143 16.42 5.37 -5.67
CA THR A 143 17.51 5.44 -4.70
C THR A 143 17.21 6.58 -3.74
N CYS A 144 17.30 6.29 -2.44
CA CYS A 144 17.24 7.27 -1.36
C CYS A 144 18.28 8.39 -1.53
#